data_AF-A0A956BQU2-F1
#
_entry.id   AF-A0A956BQU2-F1
#
_cell.length_a   1.000
_cell.length_b   1.000
_cell.length_c   1.000
_cell.angle_alpha   90.00
_cell.angle_beta   90.00
_cell.angle_gamma   90.00
#
_symmetry.space_group_name_H-M   'P 1'
#
loop_
_entity.id
_entity.type
_entity.pdbx_description
1 polymer ?
#
loop_
_entity_poly.entity_id
_entity_poly.type
_entity_poly.pdbx_seq_one_letter_code
_entity_poly.pdbx_strand_id
1 'polypeptide(L)'
;MTVAGSAAAPQNDLPPREALERVEAHATSAQYVRTGPAVHNANMPQNGLVAYALDADAGQCFLAVAVSPPGTDLNMVVIDPRGAAVAHNVQPDAHPWVELCAATRGRHVVRLQMVRGSGEYYYAVYARQGSQQADIAGLYGDAAATQVQAATLDADTQGRVSALDQRLRAQRYQNVSAAQGVQLATREQRDYPLNLQGGYCYAFATFGGPGTSDTDIFILDGNEQNLAADQATARDAMVEFCPPLPGAYTLRARLYNGAGPVFVAAWARPEAGASSVPPPSATTVVGTSTAAVSLDDSYRRLDADMIARGYEHYGEPASGELTQGQTQDFGISLEGGKCYAILAVGDTGVRDLDLAVLDASGQAIDRDVEADARPVVRVCPERSGESRIQVRMASGGGAFRYVAYRWPRGTRGPFNLNGLIYVRLAEVTALLSVDGYEPSVDFMPDRGRLRSTGATARHSVQLPAGRCLSVLTVGGDGVHDLDATISLGGSQLSRDTSHNAFPDIRFCTERAGNYTLEITARAGAGEYFYQVFEQSR
;
A
#
# COMPACT_ATOMS: atom_id res chain seq x y z
N MET A 1 -7.21 48.25 -35.77
CA MET A 1 -7.57 46.81 -35.69
C MET A 1 -6.29 46.06 -35.36
N THR A 2 -6.12 45.70 -34.10
CA THR A 2 -5.04 44.84 -33.62
C THR A 2 -5.73 43.61 -33.05
N VAL A 3 -5.52 42.48 -33.72
CA VAL A 3 -6.07 41.18 -33.34
C VAL A 3 -5.24 40.69 -32.15
N ALA A 4 -5.90 40.52 -31.01
CA ALA A 4 -5.32 39.86 -29.85
C ALA A 4 -5.15 38.37 -30.17
N GLY A 5 -3.90 37.88 -30.09
CA GLY A 5 -3.61 36.46 -30.14
C GLY A 5 -4.15 35.80 -28.87
N SER A 6 -5.07 34.85 -29.05
CA SER A 6 -5.50 33.92 -28.01
C SER A 6 -4.27 33.16 -27.50
N ALA A 7 -3.94 33.32 -26.22
CA ALA A 7 -3.02 32.40 -25.55
C ALA A 7 -3.62 31.00 -25.63
N ALA A 8 -2.88 30.04 -26.18
CA ALA A 8 -3.26 28.64 -26.15
C ALA A 8 -3.37 28.19 -24.68
N ALA A 9 -4.47 27.53 -24.32
CA ALA A 9 -4.58 26.85 -23.03
C ALA A 9 -3.45 25.83 -22.88
N PRO A 10 -2.96 25.55 -21.65
CA PRO A 10 -2.05 24.43 -21.41
C PRO A 10 -2.64 23.16 -22.03
N GLN A 11 -1.83 22.35 -22.73
CA GLN A 11 -2.28 21.14 -23.43
C GLN A 11 -2.99 20.09 -22.53
N ASN A 12 -3.00 20.28 -21.21
CA ASN A 12 -3.57 19.38 -20.21
C ASN A 12 -4.88 19.90 -19.59
N ASP A 13 -5.33 21.12 -19.89
CA ASP A 13 -6.59 21.67 -19.36
C ASP A 13 -7.79 21.33 -20.27
N LEU A 14 -7.87 20.09 -20.74
CA LEU A 14 -8.98 19.63 -21.58
C LEU A 14 -10.21 19.32 -20.72
N PRO A 15 -11.43 19.53 -21.25
CA PRO A 15 -12.64 19.00 -20.64
C PRO A 15 -12.53 17.47 -20.43
N PRO A 16 -13.12 16.90 -19.37
CA PRO A 16 -12.89 15.50 -18.99
C PRO A 16 -13.14 14.49 -20.10
N ARG A 17 -14.19 14.71 -20.89
CA ARG A 17 -14.51 13.87 -22.04
C ARG A 17 -13.44 13.91 -23.13
N GLU A 18 -12.99 15.10 -23.51
CA GLU A 18 -11.97 15.29 -24.55
C GLU A 18 -10.62 14.72 -24.10
N ALA A 19 -10.27 14.89 -22.82
CA ALA A 19 -9.09 14.27 -22.24
C ALA A 19 -9.18 12.74 -22.25
N LEU A 20 -10.34 12.14 -21.94
CA LEU A 20 -10.50 10.69 -22.07
C LEU A 20 -10.38 10.22 -23.54
N GLU A 21 -10.98 10.95 -24.48
CA GLU A 21 -10.88 10.64 -25.92
C GLU A 21 -9.41 10.71 -26.41
N ARG A 22 -8.62 11.64 -25.89
CA ARG A 22 -7.18 11.74 -26.14
C ARG A 22 -6.41 10.53 -25.59
N VAL A 23 -6.71 10.10 -24.36
CA VAL A 23 -6.11 8.89 -23.77
C VAL A 23 -6.49 7.65 -24.56
N GLU A 24 -7.75 7.52 -24.96
CA GLU A 24 -8.25 6.38 -25.73
C GLU A 24 -7.51 6.25 -27.07
N ALA A 25 -7.29 7.36 -27.77
CA ALA A 25 -6.51 7.38 -29.01
C ALA A 25 -5.07 6.89 -28.79
N HIS A 26 -4.42 7.35 -27.71
CA HIS A 26 -3.06 6.93 -27.35
C HIS A 26 -2.99 5.44 -26.98
N ALA A 27 -3.87 4.99 -26.09
CA ALA A 27 -3.95 3.60 -25.66
C ALA A 27 -4.21 2.65 -26.85
N THR A 28 -5.14 3.01 -27.74
CA THR A 28 -5.43 2.21 -28.94
C THR A 28 -4.20 2.09 -29.85
N SER A 29 -3.42 3.16 -30.00
CA SER A 29 -2.17 3.12 -30.78
C SER A 29 -1.12 2.16 -30.18
N ALA A 30 -1.17 1.96 -28.85
CA ALA A 30 -0.33 1.02 -28.09
C ALA A 30 -0.95 -0.39 -27.95
N GLN A 31 -1.93 -0.75 -28.79
CA GLN A 31 -2.60 -2.06 -28.80
C GLN A 31 -3.40 -2.38 -27.52
N TYR A 32 -4.01 -1.36 -26.92
CA TYR A 32 -5.02 -1.55 -25.88
C TYR A 32 -6.43 -1.54 -26.47
N VAL A 33 -7.32 -2.34 -25.88
CA VAL A 33 -8.73 -2.43 -26.28
C VAL A 33 -9.61 -2.18 -25.07
N ARG A 34 -10.58 -1.26 -25.19
CA ARG A 34 -11.51 -0.93 -24.11
C ARG A 34 -12.33 -2.16 -23.71
N THR A 35 -12.39 -2.47 -22.42
CA THR A 35 -13.04 -3.70 -21.90
C THR A 35 -14.55 -3.54 -21.69
N GLY A 36 -15.06 -2.31 -21.73
CA GLY A 36 -16.47 -1.99 -21.54
C GLY A 36 -16.80 -0.55 -21.96
N PRO A 37 -18.01 -0.05 -21.74
CA PRO A 37 -18.32 1.37 -21.90
C PRO A 37 -17.53 2.20 -20.89
N ALA A 38 -17.12 3.41 -21.26
CA ALA A 38 -16.63 4.38 -20.30
C ALA A 38 -17.75 4.74 -19.32
N VAL A 39 -17.42 4.82 -18.04
CA VAL A 39 -18.33 5.29 -17.01
C VAL A 39 -18.26 6.81 -16.98
N HIS A 40 -19.42 7.45 -16.84
CA HIS A 40 -19.54 8.87 -16.56
C HIS A 40 -20.29 9.03 -15.24
N ASN A 41 -19.67 9.69 -14.28
CA ASN A 41 -20.33 10.15 -13.08
C ASN A 41 -20.44 11.68 -13.17
N ALA A 42 -21.66 12.20 -13.08
CA ALA A 42 -21.93 13.63 -13.28
C ALA A 42 -21.47 14.51 -12.11
N ASN A 43 -21.28 13.94 -10.92
CA ASN A 43 -20.88 14.71 -9.75
C ASN A 43 -20.29 13.83 -8.64
N MET A 44 -19.00 14.04 -8.36
CA MET A 44 -18.31 13.56 -7.18
C MET A 44 -18.00 14.75 -6.28
N PRO A 45 -18.50 14.80 -5.03
CA PRO A 45 -18.15 15.87 -4.09
C PRO A 45 -16.69 15.72 -3.65
N GLN A 46 -16.14 16.78 -3.03
CA GLN A 46 -14.87 16.68 -2.33
C GLN A 46 -14.93 15.61 -1.24
N ASN A 47 -13.85 14.83 -1.11
CA ASN A 47 -13.73 13.61 -0.32
C ASN A 47 -14.72 12.50 -0.70
N GLY A 48 -15.42 12.65 -1.83
CA GLY A 48 -16.22 11.58 -2.42
C GLY A 48 -15.33 10.38 -2.72
N LEU A 49 -15.90 9.19 -2.56
CA LEU A 49 -15.23 7.92 -2.77
C LEU A 49 -16.17 6.99 -3.56
N VAL A 50 -15.65 6.36 -4.58
CA VAL A 50 -16.40 5.42 -5.45
C VAL A 50 -15.49 4.26 -5.83
N ALA A 51 -16.09 3.13 -6.17
CA ALA A 51 -15.38 1.93 -6.54
C ALA A 51 -15.98 1.31 -7.80
N TYR A 52 -15.11 0.78 -8.66
CA TYR A 52 -15.47 0.07 -9.87
C TYR A 52 -14.88 -1.33 -9.87
N ALA A 53 -15.70 -2.31 -10.24
CA ALA A 53 -15.22 -3.67 -10.43
C ALA A 53 -14.38 -3.77 -11.71
N LEU A 54 -13.25 -4.44 -11.61
CA LEU A 54 -12.38 -4.83 -12.72
C LEU A 54 -12.15 -6.34 -12.64
N ASP A 55 -12.93 -7.09 -13.41
CA ASP A 55 -12.77 -8.54 -13.50
C ASP A 55 -11.60 -8.88 -14.43
N ALA A 56 -10.66 -9.66 -13.92
CA ALA A 56 -9.45 -10.03 -14.64
C ALA A 56 -9.13 -11.52 -14.46
N ASP A 57 -8.63 -12.16 -15.51
CA ASP A 57 -7.92 -13.44 -15.40
C ASP A 57 -6.47 -13.23 -15.00
N ALA A 58 -5.88 -14.24 -14.35
CA ALA A 58 -4.46 -14.23 -14.03
C ALA A 58 -3.60 -14.03 -15.29
N GLY A 59 -2.69 -13.07 -15.24
CA GLY A 59 -1.79 -12.67 -16.32
C GLY A 59 -2.37 -11.62 -17.29
N GLN A 60 -3.66 -11.28 -17.21
CA GLN A 60 -4.22 -10.20 -18.02
C GLN A 60 -3.75 -8.84 -17.52
N CYS A 61 -3.33 -7.97 -18.44
CA CYS A 61 -2.85 -6.63 -18.12
C CYS A 61 -3.87 -5.57 -18.55
N PHE A 62 -4.08 -4.58 -17.70
CA PHE A 62 -5.05 -3.53 -17.88
C PHE A 62 -4.43 -2.16 -17.62
N LEU A 63 -4.90 -1.18 -18.37
CA LEU A 63 -4.76 0.24 -18.11
C LEU A 63 -6.11 0.75 -17.60
N ALA A 64 -6.16 1.24 -16.37
CA ALA A 64 -7.32 1.95 -15.84
C ALA A 64 -7.01 3.45 -15.77
N VAL A 65 -7.93 4.27 -16.26
CA VAL A 65 -7.78 5.72 -16.38
C VAL A 65 -9.03 6.38 -15.85
N ALA A 66 -8.85 7.45 -15.06
CA ALA A 66 -9.92 8.38 -14.76
C ALA A 66 -9.50 9.80 -15.14
N VAL A 67 -10.48 10.63 -15.50
CA VAL A 67 -10.26 12.03 -15.85
C VAL A 67 -11.37 12.88 -15.26
N SER A 68 -10.99 13.96 -14.59
CA SER A 68 -11.87 14.94 -13.95
C SER A 68 -11.53 16.38 -14.41
N PRO A 69 -12.34 17.40 -14.08
CA PRO A 69 -12.11 18.77 -14.53
C PRO A 69 -10.73 19.31 -14.17
N PRO A 70 -10.12 20.18 -14.99
CA PRO A 70 -8.84 20.80 -14.65
C PRO A 70 -8.86 21.49 -13.27
N GLY A 71 -7.79 21.32 -12.51
CA GLY A 71 -7.64 21.89 -11.16
C GLY A 71 -8.20 21.05 -10.01
N THR A 72 -8.89 19.94 -10.29
CA THR A 72 -9.21 18.92 -9.28
C THR A 72 -7.97 18.11 -8.88
N ASP A 73 -8.14 17.28 -7.86
CA ASP A 73 -7.19 16.24 -7.46
C ASP A 73 -7.98 14.94 -7.30
N LEU A 74 -7.76 13.99 -8.21
CA LEU A 74 -8.44 12.71 -8.24
C LEU A 74 -7.40 11.60 -8.03
N ASN A 75 -7.56 10.85 -6.95
CA ASN A 75 -6.72 9.70 -6.64
C ASN A 75 -7.33 8.41 -7.17
N MET A 76 -6.48 7.48 -7.57
CA MET A 76 -6.85 6.11 -7.94
C MET A 76 -6.04 5.11 -7.12
N VAL A 77 -6.70 4.10 -6.58
CA VAL A 77 -6.07 2.93 -5.95
C VAL A 77 -6.75 1.68 -6.50
N VAL A 78 -5.96 0.67 -6.88
CA VAL A 78 -6.49 -0.64 -7.30
C VAL A 78 -6.21 -1.64 -6.21
N ILE A 79 -7.25 -2.37 -5.83
CA ILE A 79 -7.23 -3.40 -4.80
C ILE A 79 -7.48 -4.74 -5.50
N ASP A 80 -6.68 -5.75 -5.19
CA ASP A 80 -6.84 -7.08 -5.76
C ASP A 80 -8.00 -7.86 -5.11
N PRO A 81 -8.37 -9.04 -5.65
CA PRO A 81 -9.46 -9.86 -5.09
C PRO A 81 -9.22 -10.31 -3.64
N ARG A 82 -8.00 -10.18 -3.12
CA ARG A 82 -7.61 -10.53 -1.75
C ARG A 82 -7.48 -9.31 -0.84
N GLY A 83 -7.81 -8.11 -1.33
CA GLY A 83 -7.82 -6.90 -0.52
C GLY A 83 -6.49 -6.18 -0.42
N ALA A 84 -5.45 -6.64 -1.09
CA ALA A 84 -4.20 -5.89 -1.16
C ALA A 84 -4.36 -4.74 -2.15
N ALA A 85 -3.97 -3.52 -1.78
CA ALA A 85 -3.68 -2.52 -2.79
C ALA A 85 -2.55 -3.06 -3.69
N VAL A 86 -2.66 -2.90 -5.00
CA VAL A 86 -1.72 -3.48 -5.99
C VAL A 86 -1.24 -2.47 -7.03
N ALA A 87 -1.94 -1.34 -7.16
CA ALA A 87 -1.51 -0.19 -7.94
C ALA A 87 -2.19 1.06 -7.39
N HIS A 88 -1.62 2.23 -7.67
CA HIS A 88 -2.21 3.50 -7.30
C HIS A 88 -1.65 4.61 -8.20
N ASN A 89 -2.36 5.71 -8.27
CA ASN A 89 -1.86 6.99 -8.72
C ASN A 89 -2.52 8.06 -7.86
N VAL A 90 -1.70 8.76 -7.07
CA VAL A 90 -2.17 9.79 -6.12
C VAL A 90 -1.42 11.11 -6.33
N GLN A 91 -0.94 11.32 -7.55
CA GLN A 91 -0.37 12.61 -7.95
C GLN A 91 -1.46 13.68 -7.90
N PRO A 92 -1.14 14.92 -7.48
CA PRO A 92 -2.13 15.97 -7.28
C PRO A 92 -2.61 16.55 -8.62
N ASP A 93 -3.31 15.73 -9.39
CA ASP A 93 -3.76 16.00 -10.75
C ASP A 93 -5.19 15.49 -11.00
N ALA A 94 -5.73 15.82 -12.16
CA ALA A 94 -7.09 15.51 -12.53
C ALA A 94 -7.22 14.20 -13.33
N HIS A 95 -6.12 13.48 -13.57
CA HIS A 95 -6.01 12.40 -14.56
C HIS A 95 -5.20 11.19 -14.05
N PRO A 96 -5.62 10.57 -12.94
CA PRO A 96 -4.94 9.40 -12.43
C PRO A 96 -5.08 8.22 -13.38
N TRP A 97 -4.01 7.47 -13.52
CA TRP A 97 -3.97 6.25 -14.30
C TRP A 97 -3.05 5.22 -13.66
N VAL A 98 -3.35 3.95 -13.89
CA VAL A 98 -2.57 2.80 -13.43
C VAL A 98 -2.52 1.75 -14.53
N GLU A 99 -1.34 1.16 -14.74
CA GLU A 99 -1.18 -0.04 -15.55
C GLU A 99 -0.79 -1.20 -14.63
N LEU A 100 -1.52 -2.32 -14.69
CA LEU A 100 -1.28 -3.48 -13.84
C LEU A 100 -1.55 -4.78 -14.58
N CYS A 101 -0.87 -5.85 -14.20
CA CYS A 101 -1.17 -7.20 -14.65
C CYS A 101 -1.70 -8.01 -13.47
N ALA A 102 -2.92 -8.55 -13.61
CA ALA A 102 -3.58 -9.30 -12.56
C ALA A 102 -2.78 -10.55 -12.19
N ALA A 103 -2.32 -10.64 -10.95
CA ALA A 103 -1.61 -11.82 -10.44
C ALA A 103 -2.54 -13.03 -10.27
N THR A 104 -3.80 -12.74 -9.95
CA THR A 104 -4.83 -13.74 -9.68
C THR A 104 -6.08 -13.45 -10.47
N ARG A 105 -6.81 -14.51 -10.81
CA ARG A 105 -8.14 -14.36 -11.38
C ARG A 105 -9.08 -13.84 -10.30
N GLY A 106 -9.88 -12.83 -10.61
CA GLY A 106 -10.96 -12.36 -9.76
C GLY A 106 -11.32 -10.90 -10.00
N ARG A 107 -12.24 -10.43 -9.17
CA ARG A 107 -12.69 -9.04 -9.14
C ARG A 107 -11.68 -8.18 -8.41
N HIS A 108 -10.98 -7.33 -9.14
CA HIS A 108 -10.24 -6.21 -8.57
C HIS A 108 -11.21 -5.05 -8.35
N VAL A 109 -10.84 -4.13 -7.46
CA VAL A 109 -11.60 -2.92 -7.17
C VAL A 109 -10.75 -1.71 -7.50
N VAL A 110 -11.21 -0.87 -8.42
CA VAL A 110 -10.61 0.43 -8.70
C VAL A 110 -11.35 1.49 -7.90
N ARG A 111 -10.70 2.00 -6.87
CA ARG A 111 -11.19 3.05 -5.98
C ARG A 111 -10.76 4.41 -6.51
N LEU A 112 -11.72 5.30 -6.75
CA LEU A 112 -11.46 6.70 -7.07
C LEU A 112 -11.87 7.60 -5.92
N GLN A 113 -11.09 8.64 -5.66
CA GLN A 113 -11.29 9.56 -4.55
C GLN A 113 -11.02 11.00 -4.98
N MET A 114 -12.01 11.88 -4.82
CA MET A 114 -11.88 13.30 -5.13
C MET A 114 -11.27 14.02 -3.93
N VAL A 115 -9.96 14.20 -3.89
CA VAL A 115 -9.26 14.84 -2.76
C VAL A 115 -9.52 16.34 -2.72
N ARG A 116 -9.47 16.98 -3.88
CA ARG A 116 -9.68 18.42 -4.03
C ARG A 116 -10.61 18.72 -5.19
N GLY A 117 -11.54 19.64 -4.95
CA GLY A 117 -12.55 20.02 -5.93
C GLY A 117 -13.76 19.09 -5.92
N SER A 118 -14.59 19.23 -6.94
CA SER A 118 -15.82 18.44 -7.12
C SER A 118 -16.24 18.53 -8.57
N GLY A 119 -17.00 17.56 -9.06
CA GLY A 119 -17.61 17.63 -10.39
C GLY A 119 -17.68 16.29 -11.08
N GLU A 120 -17.90 16.33 -12.40
CA GLU A 120 -17.97 15.11 -13.21
C GLU A 120 -16.62 14.40 -13.28
N TYR A 121 -16.64 13.12 -13.63
CA TYR A 121 -15.45 12.44 -14.12
C TYR A 121 -15.84 11.31 -15.07
N TYR A 122 -14.87 10.92 -15.90
CA TYR A 122 -14.95 9.73 -16.72
C TYR A 122 -13.96 8.69 -16.23
N TYR A 123 -14.34 7.42 -16.30
CA TYR A 123 -13.50 6.28 -15.97
C TYR A 123 -13.58 5.23 -17.07
N ALA A 124 -12.44 4.69 -17.50
CA ALA A 124 -12.38 3.65 -18.50
C ALA A 124 -11.25 2.66 -18.22
N VAL A 125 -11.46 1.43 -18.68
CA VAL A 125 -10.50 0.33 -18.56
C VAL A 125 -10.20 -0.21 -19.95
N TYR A 126 -8.93 -0.48 -20.18
CA TYR A 126 -8.43 -1.04 -21.42
C TYR A 126 -7.57 -2.26 -21.14
N ALA A 127 -7.83 -3.37 -21.83
CA ALA A 127 -7.01 -4.58 -21.77
C ALA A 127 -5.86 -4.47 -22.79
N ARG A 128 -4.65 -4.79 -22.36
CA ARG A 128 -3.47 -4.84 -23.23
C ARG A 128 -3.51 -6.09 -24.10
N GLN A 129 -3.49 -5.94 -25.42
CA GLN A 129 -3.41 -7.05 -26.37
C GLN A 129 -1.98 -7.28 -26.89
N GLY A 130 -1.10 -6.27 -26.74
CA GLY A 130 0.30 -6.32 -27.15
C GLY A 130 1.30 -6.47 -26.00
N SER A 131 2.58 -6.33 -26.33
CA SER A 131 3.67 -6.29 -25.36
C SER A 131 4.13 -4.86 -25.01
N GLN A 132 3.59 -3.84 -25.68
CA GLN A 132 3.96 -2.44 -25.45
C GLN A 132 3.12 -1.83 -24.32
N GLN A 133 3.77 -1.12 -23.40
CA GLN A 133 3.10 -0.33 -22.37
C GLN A 133 2.61 0.99 -22.96
N ALA A 134 1.50 1.52 -22.44
CA ALA A 134 1.01 2.82 -22.88
C ALA A 134 1.79 3.90 -22.13
N ASP A 135 2.52 4.76 -22.84
CA ASP A 135 3.23 5.90 -22.22
C ASP A 135 2.24 7.03 -21.87
N ILE A 136 1.43 6.81 -20.83
CA ILE A 136 0.42 7.78 -20.39
C ILE A 136 1.07 8.99 -19.71
N ALA A 137 2.15 8.80 -18.96
CA ALA A 137 2.92 9.92 -18.39
C ALA A 137 3.42 10.87 -19.49
N GLY A 138 4.00 10.32 -20.56
CA GLY A 138 4.45 11.11 -21.71
C GLY A 138 3.32 11.87 -22.41
N LEU A 139 2.09 11.32 -22.42
CA LEU A 139 0.92 11.98 -22.98
C LEU A 139 0.59 13.31 -22.26
N TYR A 140 0.65 13.32 -20.94
CA TYR A 140 0.36 14.50 -20.13
C TYR A 140 1.58 15.40 -19.91
N GLY A 141 2.73 15.09 -20.50
CA GLY A 141 3.94 15.88 -20.26
C GLY A 141 4.43 15.77 -18.82
N ASP A 142 3.99 14.75 -18.07
CA ASP A 142 4.46 14.39 -16.72
C ASP A 142 5.89 13.80 -16.76
N ALA A 143 6.65 14.11 -17.81
CA ALA A 143 8.07 13.80 -17.98
C ALA A 143 8.98 14.45 -16.92
N ALA A 144 8.41 14.95 -15.82
CA ALA A 144 9.09 15.12 -14.54
C ALA A 144 9.36 13.78 -13.82
N ALA A 145 8.95 12.64 -14.38
CA ALA A 145 9.73 11.41 -14.21
C ALA A 145 11.09 11.66 -14.88
N THR A 146 12.07 12.14 -14.09
CA THR A 146 13.47 12.28 -14.48
C THR A 146 13.82 11.06 -15.33
N GLN A 147 14.19 11.26 -16.60
CA GLN A 147 14.57 10.15 -17.48
C GLN A 147 15.54 9.27 -16.69
N VAL A 148 15.08 8.09 -16.29
CA VAL A 148 15.85 7.19 -15.46
C VAL A 148 17.06 6.82 -16.30
N GLN A 149 18.23 7.36 -15.95
CA GLN A 149 19.42 7.14 -16.73
C GLN A 149 19.84 5.70 -16.48
N ALA A 150 19.50 4.82 -17.43
CA ALA A 150 19.90 3.43 -17.40
C ALA A 150 21.43 3.37 -17.22
N ALA A 151 21.88 2.65 -16.20
CA ALA A 151 23.29 2.51 -15.89
C ALA A 151 23.89 1.31 -16.62
N THR A 152 25.12 1.48 -17.10
CA THR A 152 25.90 0.38 -17.68
C THR A 152 26.58 -0.41 -16.57
N LEU A 153 26.39 -1.72 -16.57
CA LEU A 153 26.98 -2.63 -15.59
C LEU A 153 28.49 -2.75 -15.80
N ASP A 154 29.27 -2.31 -14.82
CA ASP A 154 30.74 -2.39 -14.85
C ASP A 154 31.25 -3.78 -14.46
N ALA A 155 32.54 -4.06 -14.73
CA ALA A 155 33.12 -5.38 -14.55
C ALA A 155 33.19 -5.84 -13.08
N ASP A 156 33.41 -4.93 -12.12
CA ASP A 156 33.45 -5.27 -10.69
C ASP A 156 32.04 -5.65 -10.21
N THR A 157 31.05 -4.84 -10.54
CA THR A 157 29.65 -5.12 -10.20
C THR A 157 29.14 -6.38 -10.90
N GLN A 158 29.47 -6.61 -12.18
CA GLN A 158 29.17 -7.85 -12.90
C GLN A 158 29.78 -9.08 -12.20
N GLY A 159 31.00 -8.94 -11.67
CA GLY A 159 31.67 -9.99 -10.90
C GLY A 159 30.89 -10.39 -9.65
N ARG A 160 30.37 -9.41 -8.90
CA ARG A 160 29.56 -9.64 -7.70
C ARG A 160 28.19 -10.23 -8.01
N VAL A 161 27.51 -9.76 -9.06
CA VAL A 161 26.27 -10.36 -9.57
C VAL A 161 26.50 -11.84 -9.90
N SER A 162 27.58 -12.15 -10.62
CA SER A 162 27.92 -13.51 -11.04
C SER A 162 28.27 -14.41 -9.85
N ALA A 163 28.97 -13.88 -8.84
CA ALA A 163 29.30 -14.61 -7.63
C ALA A 163 28.06 -14.94 -6.79
N LEU A 164 27.09 -14.02 -6.70
CA LEU A 164 25.83 -14.29 -6.03
C LEU A 164 25.00 -15.32 -6.80
N ASP A 165 24.91 -15.19 -8.13
CA ASP A 165 24.22 -16.16 -8.99
C ASP A 165 24.75 -17.59 -8.81
N GLN A 166 26.08 -17.78 -8.77
CA GLN A 166 26.68 -19.09 -8.51
C GLN A 166 26.30 -19.66 -7.13
N ARG A 167 26.27 -18.81 -6.10
CA ARG A 167 25.86 -19.21 -4.74
C ARG A 167 24.40 -19.63 -4.69
N LEU A 168 23.52 -18.85 -5.32
CA LEU A 168 22.09 -19.10 -5.37
C LEU A 168 21.75 -20.34 -6.20
N ARG A 169 22.45 -20.60 -7.32
CA ARG A 169 22.30 -21.84 -8.09
C ARG A 169 22.57 -23.10 -7.28
N ALA A 170 23.55 -23.06 -6.37
CA ALA A 170 23.80 -24.18 -5.45
C ALA A 170 22.60 -24.46 -4.52
N GLN A 171 21.75 -23.44 -4.30
CA GLN A 171 20.51 -23.51 -3.53
C GLN A 171 19.26 -23.67 -4.42
N ARG A 172 19.46 -24.07 -5.70
CA ARG A 172 18.42 -24.31 -6.72
C ARG A 172 17.63 -23.08 -7.18
N TYR A 173 18.13 -21.89 -6.88
CA TYR A 173 17.63 -20.68 -7.49
C TYR A 173 18.04 -20.60 -8.97
N GLN A 174 17.11 -20.12 -9.80
CA GLN A 174 17.31 -19.80 -11.19
C GLN A 174 17.26 -18.28 -11.34
N ASN A 175 18.17 -17.72 -12.15
CA ASN A 175 18.11 -16.31 -12.48
C ASN A 175 16.85 -16.05 -13.31
N VAL A 176 16.04 -15.09 -12.86
CA VAL A 176 14.79 -14.74 -13.54
C VAL A 176 14.86 -13.33 -14.12
N SER A 177 15.75 -12.45 -13.66
CA SER A 177 16.00 -11.16 -14.32
C SER A 177 17.50 -10.89 -14.54
N ALA A 178 17.81 -10.26 -15.68
CA ALA A 178 19.10 -9.62 -15.86
C ALA A 178 19.23 -8.43 -14.90
N ALA A 179 20.46 -8.13 -14.46
CA ALA A 179 20.71 -6.97 -13.62
C ALA A 179 20.36 -5.67 -14.37
N GLN A 180 19.41 -4.90 -13.83
CA GLN A 180 18.97 -3.63 -14.39
C GLN A 180 19.45 -2.49 -13.50
N GLY A 181 20.15 -1.51 -14.09
CA GLY A 181 20.81 -0.43 -13.35
C GLY A 181 20.18 0.93 -13.59
N VAL A 182 20.14 1.75 -12.54
CA VAL A 182 19.70 3.14 -12.59
C VAL A 182 20.70 4.01 -11.81
N GLN A 183 20.89 5.26 -12.22
CA GLN A 183 21.69 6.21 -11.44
C GLN A 183 20.88 6.76 -10.28
N LEU A 184 21.41 6.64 -9.05
CA LEU A 184 20.81 7.18 -7.84
C LEU A 184 21.73 8.18 -7.15
N ALA A 185 21.14 9.27 -6.67
CA ALA A 185 21.77 10.17 -5.70
C ALA A 185 21.68 9.60 -4.28
N THR A 186 22.43 10.20 -3.35
CA THR A 186 22.36 9.85 -1.92
C THR A 186 20.94 10.05 -1.40
N ARG A 187 20.42 9.07 -0.65
CA ARG A 187 19.04 8.99 -0.16
C ARG A 187 18.00 8.92 -1.27
N GLU A 188 18.35 8.65 -2.52
CA GLU A 188 17.34 8.42 -3.54
C GLU A 188 16.85 6.96 -3.48
N GLN A 189 15.57 6.75 -3.74
CA GLN A 189 14.99 5.40 -3.83
C GLN A 189 14.15 5.25 -5.09
N ARG A 190 14.04 3.99 -5.54
CA ARG A 190 13.27 3.59 -6.72
C ARG A 190 12.46 2.35 -6.41
N ASP A 191 11.23 2.38 -6.89
CA ASP A 191 10.30 1.27 -6.76
C ASP A 191 10.25 0.51 -8.08
N TYR A 192 10.21 -0.82 -7.97
CA TYR A 192 10.05 -1.74 -9.07
C TYR A 192 8.79 -2.56 -8.76
N PRO A 193 7.72 -2.45 -9.55
CA PRO A 193 6.55 -3.27 -9.35
C PRO A 193 6.92 -4.73 -9.62
N LEU A 194 6.47 -5.63 -8.76
CA LEU A 194 6.63 -7.07 -8.86
C LEU A 194 5.25 -7.70 -8.97
N ASN A 195 5.17 -8.82 -9.67
CA ASN A 195 4.01 -9.69 -9.68
C ASN A 195 4.50 -11.10 -9.30
N LEU A 196 4.47 -11.42 -8.01
CA LEU A 196 5.08 -12.64 -7.49
C LEU A 196 4.07 -13.79 -7.49
N GLN A 197 4.55 -15.01 -7.71
CA GLN A 197 3.74 -16.23 -7.68
C GLN A 197 3.91 -16.95 -6.35
N GLY A 198 2.82 -17.41 -5.75
CA GLY A 198 2.87 -18.34 -4.62
C GLY A 198 3.46 -19.68 -5.03
N GLY A 199 4.07 -20.39 -4.07
CA GLY A 199 4.78 -21.65 -4.33
C GLY A 199 6.19 -21.45 -4.91
N TYR A 200 6.69 -20.21 -4.93
CA TYR A 200 8.09 -19.88 -5.19
C TYR A 200 8.67 -19.10 -4.01
N CYS A 201 9.97 -19.28 -3.78
CA CYS A 201 10.77 -18.33 -3.03
C CYS A 201 11.59 -17.51 -4.01
N TYR A 202 11.70 -16.22 -3.74
CA TYR A 202 12.45 -15.27 -4.54
C TYR A 202 13.62 -14.73 -3.73
N ALA A 203 14.73 -14.48 -4.41
CA ALA A 203 15.83 -13.70 -3.88
C ALA A 203 15.97 -12.44 -4.73
N PHE A 204 15.97 -11.28 -4.09
CA PHE A 204 16.20 -9.98 -4.72
C PHE A 204 17.47 -9.37 -4.15
N ALA A 205 18.29 -8.76 -4.99
CA ALA A 205 19.48 -8.08 -4.54
C ALA A 205 19.66 -6.73 -5.22
N THR A 206 20.15 -5.76 -4.44
CA THR A 206 20.74 -4.52 -4.94
C THR A 206 22.24 -4.66 -4.98
N PHE A 207 22.86 -4.15 -6.05
CA PHE A 207 24.31 -4.06 -6.19
C PHE A 207 24.70 -2.62 -6.44
N GLY A 208 25.49 -2.06 -5.53
CA GLY A 208 26.01 -0.72 -5.69
C GLY A 208 27.21 -0.68 -6.63
N GLY A 209 27.17 0.12 -7.68
CA GLY A 209 28.32 0.37 -8.57
C GLY A 209 29.31 1.40 -8.00
N PRO A 210 30.25 1.91 -8.81
CA PRO A 210 31.23 2.89 -8.35
C PRO A 210 30.59 4.12 -7.69
N GLY A 211 31.11 4.55 -6.55
CA GLY A 211 30.61 5.71 -5.80
C GLY A 211 29.51 5.42 -4.77
N THR A 212 28.98 4.19 -4.75
CA THR A 212 28.00 3.71 -3.77
C THR A 212 28.68 3.03 -2.58
N SER A 213 28.06 3.08 -1.40
CA SER A 213 28.59 2.44 -0.19
C SER A 213 27.55 1.78 0.71
N ASP A 214 26.27 2.17 0.61
CA ASP A 214 25.18 1.58 1.38
C ASP A 214 23.90 1.54 0.51
N THR A 215 23.49 0.35 0.08
CA THR A 215 22.22 0.14 -0.62
C THR A 215 21.28 -0.62 0.29
N ASP A 216 20.05 -0.15 0.45
CA ASP A 216 18.99 -0.89 1.14
C ASP A 216 18.03 -1.49 0.10
N ILE A 217 17.39 -2.60 0.46
CA ILE A 217 16.35 -3.25 -0.34
C ILE A 217 15.15 -3.63 0.53
N PHE A 218 13.95 -3.41 0.01
CA PHE A 218 12.69 -3.72 0.70
C PHE A 218 11.73 -4.44 -0.23
N ILE A 219 10.97 -5.39 0.31
CA ILE A 219 9.74 -5.92 -0.28
C ILE A 219 8.58 -5.30 0.48
N LEU A 220 7.72 -4.61 -0.27
CA LEU A 220 6.51 -3.99 0.24
C LEU A 220 5.29 -4.71 -0.29
N ASP A 221 4.23 -4.81 0.51
CA ASP A 221 2.89 -4.98 -0.05
C ASP A 221 2.42 -3.67 -0.71
N GLY A 222 1.26 -3.65 -1.36
CA GLY A 222 0.78 -2.39 -1.95
C GLY A 222 0.09 -1.45 -0.96
N ASN A 223 0.04 -1.77 0.33
CA ASN A 223 -0.19 -0.81 1.41
C ASN A 223 1.13 -0.15 1.86
N GLU A 224 2.25 -0.44 1.18
CA GLU A 224 3.61 0.00 1.51
C GLU A 224 4.14 -0.49 2.86
N GLN A 225 3.58 -1.57 3.40
CA GLN A 225 4.15 -2.22 4.59
C GLN A 225 5.37 -3.05 4.21
N ASN A 226 6.44 -2.92 5.00
CA ASN A 226 7.65 -3.71 4.85
C ASN A 226 7.38 -5.18 5.19
N LEU A 227 7.45 -6.06 4.20
CA LEU A 227 7.34 -7.51 4.37
C LEU A 227 8.70 -8.19 4.56
N ALA A 228 9.74 -7.65 3.93
CA ALA A 228 11.13 -8.06 4.10
C ALA A 228 12.05 -6.89 3.78
N ALA A 229 13.16 -6.77 4.50
CA ALA A 229 14.13 -5.70 4.25
C ALA A 229 15.56 -6.16 4.57
N ASP A 230 16.52 -5.62 3.84
CA ASP A 230 17.93 -5.60 4.22
C ASP A 230 18.39 -4.14 4.21
N GLN A 231 18.73 -3.66 5.40
CA GLN A 231 19.18 -2.30 5.69
C GLN A 231 20.57 -2.29 6.33
N ALA A 232 21.30 -3.40 6.21
CA ALA A 232 22.67 -3.48 6.70
C ALA A 232 23.54 -2.45 5.97
N THR A 233 24.46 -1.81 6.69
CA THR A 233 25.40 -0.84 6.09
C THR A 233 26.40 -1.57 5.19
N ALA A 234 26.00 -1.81 3.95
CA ALA A 234 26.72 -2.62 2.98
C ALA A 234 26.45 -2.12 1.56
N ARG A 235 27.48 -2.21 0.70
CA ARG A 235 27.40 -1.76 -0.70
C ARG A 235 26.37 -2.52 -1.54
N ASP A 236 26.08 -3.76 -1.16
CA ASP A 236 25.08 -4.62 -1.79
C ASP A 236 24.13 -5.10 -0.67
N ALA A 237 22.86 -5.29 -0.98
CA ALA A 237 21.86 -5.84 -0.03
C ALA A 237 21.05 -6.94 -0.70
N MET A 238 20.50 -7.86 0.10
CA MET A 238 19.73 -9.00 -0.41
C MET A 238 18.61 -9.41 0.55
N VAL A 239 17.44 -9.67 -0.02
CA VAL A 239 16.29 -10.25 0.68
C VAL A 239 15.85 -11.54 0.02
N GLU A 240 15.46 -12.52 0.84
CA GLU A 240 14.77 -13.73 0.41
C GLU A 240 13.30 -13.61 0.86
N PHE A 241 12.37 -13.81 -0.07
CA PHE A 241 10.94 -13.64 0.18
C PHE A 241 10.14 -14.74 -0.52
N CYS A 242 9.39 -15.52 0.24
CA CYS A 242 8.44 -16.51 -0.26
C CYS A 242 7.03 -15.91 -0.08
N PRO A 243 6.43 -15.33 -1.14
CA PRO A 243 5.13 -14.68 -1.02
C PRO A 243 4.09 -15.69 -0.50
N PRO A 244 3.38 -15.39 0.60
CA PRO A 244 2.35 -16.27 1.12
C PRO A 244 1.18 -16.41 0.13
N LEU A 245 1.05 -15.46 -0.81
CA LEU A 245 -0.02 -15.36 -1.79
C LEU A 245 0.56 -14.82 -3.12
N PRO A 246 0.14 -15.33 -4.30
CA PRO A 246 0.54 -14.71 -5.56
C PRO A 246 -0.08 -13.30 -5.68
N GLY A 247 0.67 -12.27 -6.03
CA GLY A 247 0.15 -10.90 -5.93
C GLY A 247 1.09 -9.85 -6.49
N ALA A 248 0.60 -8.61 -6.54
CA ALA A 248 1.50 -7.48 -6.77
C ALA A 248 2.22 -7.12 -5.47
N TYR A 249 3.49 -6.81 -5.60
CA TYR A 249 4.38 -6.36 -4.53
C TYR A 249 5.25 -5.23 -5.09
N THR A 250 5.94 -4.50 -4.23
CA THR A 250 6.93 -3.52 -4.66
C THR A 250 8.30 -3.90 -4.13
N LEU A 251 9.29 -3.99 -5.01
CA LEU A 251 10.69 -3.97 -4.60
C LEU A 251 11.14 -2.51 -4.54
N ARG A 252 11.57 -2.04 -3.38
CA ARG A 252 12.17 -0.71 -3.23
C ARG A 252 13.68 -0.86 -3.09
N ALA A 253 14.42 -0.26 -4.02
CA ALA A 253 15.88 -0.13 -3.92
C ALA A 253 16.22 1.30 -3.51
N ARG A 254 17.03 1.46 -2.48
CA ARG A 254 17.44 2.78 -1.97
C ARG A 254 18.95 2.88 -1.90
N LEU A 255 19.52 3.97 -2.40
CA LEU A 255 20.92 4.30 -2.16
C LEU A 255 21.02 5.13 -0.88
N TYR A 256 21.22 4.48 0.26
CA TYR A 256 21.26 5.15 1.55
C TYR A 256 22.52 6.02 1.73
N ASN A 257 23.66 5.58 1.19
CA ASN A 257 24.90 6.34 1.21
C ASN A 257 25.74 6.16 -0.07
N GLY A 258 26.39 7.25 -0.47
CA GLY A 258 27.09 7.38 -1.74
C GLY A 258 26.19 7.87 -2.88
N ALA A 259 26.76 7.98 -4.07
CA ALA A 259 26.06 8.36 -5.30
C ALA A 259 26.63 7.55 -6.45
N GLY A 260 25.77 6.98 -7.29
CA GLY A 260 26.21 6.12 -8.38
C GLY A 260 25.17 5.10 -8.81
N PRO A 261 25.55 4.15 -9.68
CA PRO A 261 24.58 3.26 -10.28
C PRO A 261 24.20 2.16 -9.29
N VAL A 262 22.91 1.90 -9.13
CA VAL A 262 22.39 0.79 -8.34
C VAL A 262 21.70 -0.19 -9.27
N PHE A 263 22.09 -1.46 -9.19
CA PHE A 263 21.57 -2.53 -10.02
C PHE A 263 20.67 -3.45 -9.21
N VAL A 264 19.55 -3.85 -9.78
CA VAL A 264 18.63 -4.82 -9.20
C VAL A 264 18.65 -6.10 -10.02
N ALA A 265 18.72 -7.25 -9.35
CA ALA A 265 18.57 -8.56 -9.96
C ALA A 265 17.71 -9.49 -9.10
N ALA A 266 17.07 -10.47 -9.74
CA ALA A 266 16.21 -11.41 -9.08
C ALA A 266 16.44 -12.86 -9.50
N TRP A 267 16.21 -13.75 -8.55
CA TRP A 267 16.24 -15.20 -8.71
C TRP A 267 14.97 -15.82 -8.11
N ALA A 268 14.55 -16.96 -8.63
CA ALA A 268 13.43 -17.73 -8.07
C ALA A 268 13.77 -19.21 -7.94
N ARG A 269 13.23 -19.87 -6.91
CA ARG A 269 13.21 -21.33 -6.80
C ARG A 269 11.79 -21.80 -6.46
N PRO A 270 11.35 -22.95 -6.96
CA PRO A 270 10.10 -23.56 -6.49
C PRO A 270 10.19 -23.90 -4.99
N GLU A 271 9.11 -23.71 -4.26
CA GLU A 271 8.97 -24.23 -2.89
C GLU A 271 8.89 -25.76 -2.91
N ALA A 272 9.34 -26.37 -1.82
CA ALA A 272 9.27 -27.82 -1.66
C ALA A 272 7.80 -28.28 -1.65
N GLY A 273 7.41 -29.04 -2.68
CA GLY A 273 6.03 -29.54 -2.83
C GLY A 273 5.14 -28.73 -3.78
N ALA A 274 5.63 -27.61 -4.34
CA ALA A 274 4.92 -26.89 -5.39
C ALA A 274 4.85 -27.76 -6.67
N SER A 275 3.65 -28.26 -7.00
CA SER A 275 3.42 -29.05 -8.23
C SER A 275 3.07 -28.12 -9.39
N SER A 276 3.77 -28.29 -10.52
CA SER A 276 3.43 -27.77 -11.86
C SER A 276 3.13 -26.26 -12.01
N VAL A 277 3.73 -25.38 -11.22
CA VAL A 277 3.69 -23.94 -11.52
C VAL A 277 4.76 -23.63 -12.59
N PRO A 278 4.45 -22.92 -13.68
CA PRO A 278 5.44 -22.47 -14.64
C PRO A 278 6.46 -21.53 -13.96
N PRO A 279 7.76 -21.57 -14.34
CA PRO A 279 8.72 -20.62 -13.81
C PRO A 279 8.27 -19.17 -14.07
N PRO A 280 8.44 -18.25 -13.09
CA PRO A 280 8.04 -16.87 -13.26
C PRO A 280 8.91 -16.20 -14.33
N SER A 281 8.30 -15.35 -15.17
CA SER A 281 9.01 -14.62 -16.23
C SER A 281 9.78 -13.42 -15.68
N ALA A 282 10.83 -12.98 -16.37
CA ALA A 282 11.65 -11.84 -15.95
C ALA A 282 10.85 -10.56 -15.70
N THR A 283 9.94 -10.25 -16.61
CA THR A 283 9.03 -9.09 -16.55
C THR A 283 8.05 -9.16 -15.38
N THR A 284 7.82 -10.36 -14.85
CA THR A 284 6.91 -10.63 -13.72
C THR A 284 7.63 -10.40 -12.38
N VAL A 285 8.95 -10.55 -12.34
CA VAL A 285 9.72 -10.51 -11.09
C VAL A 285 10.39 -9.15 -10.86
N VAL A 286 10.74 -8.40 -11.91
CA VAL A 286 11.24 -7.02 -11.77
C VAL A 286 10.63 -6.19 -12.91
N GLY A 287 9.65 -5.36 -12.58
CA GLY A 287 9.03 -4.43 -13.51
C GLY A 287 9.92 -3.22 -13.83
N THR A 288 9.42 -2.34 -14.70
CA THR A 288 10.08 -1.06 -15.00
C THR A 288 10.14 -0.20 -13.74
N SER A 289 11.33 0.33 -13.42
CA SER A 289 11.53 1.26 -12.31
C SER A 289 10.60 2.48 -12.44
N THR A 290 9.89 2.83 -11.38
CA THR A 290 9.03 4.02 -11.32
C THR A 290 9.81 5.25 -10.83
N ALA A 291 9.16 6.42 -10.89
CA ALA A 291 9.71 7.68 -10.40
C ALA A 291 10.20 7.59 -8.94
N ALA A 292 11.12 8.47 -8.56
CA ALA A 292 11.63 8.52 -7.19
C ALA A 292 10.47 8.82 -6.25
N VAL A 293 10.38 8.08 -5.16
CA VAL A 293 9.33 8.30 -4.16
C VAL A 293 9.75 9.47 -3.29
N SER A 294 8.98 10.56 -3.34
CA SER A 294 9.20 11.71 -2.46
C SER A 294 8.50 11.55 -1.10
N LEU A 295 8.92 12.34 -0.12
CA LEU A 295 8.19 12.49 1.14
C LEU A 295 6.73 12.93 0.89
N ASP A 296 6.51 13.84 -0.07
CA ASP A 296 5.18 14.32 -0.43
C ASP A 296 4.30 13.23 -1.06
N ASP A 297 4.87 12.36 -1.89
CA ASP A 297 4.15 11.18 -2.41
C ASP A 297 3.76 10.24 -1.27
N SER A 298 4.71 9.92 -0.38
CA SER A 298 4.47 9.03 0.75
C SER A 298 3.38 9.57 1.67
N TYR A 299 3.41 10.88 1.95
CA TYR A 299 2.36 11.57 2.68
C TYR A 299 0.99 11.52 1.97
N ARG A 300 0.91 11.84 0.68
CA ARG A 300 -0.36 11.88 -0.07
C ARG A 300 -1.06 10.52 -0.13
N ARG A 301 -0.30 9.43 -0.27
CA ARG A 301 -0.85 8.06 -0.27
C ARG A 301 -1.56 7.75 1.03
N LEU A 302 -0.89 8.11 2.11
CA LEU A 302 -1.33 7.82 3.45
C LEU A 302 -2.50 8.73 3.85
N ASP A 303 -2.48 9.98 3.39
CA ASP A 303 -3.60 10.90 3.47
C ASP A 303 -4.85 10.37 2.76
N ALA A 304 -4.68 9.91 1.51
CA ALA A 304 -5.75 9.30 0.73
C ALA A 304 -6.39 8.10 1.46
N ASP A 305 -5.57 7.23 2.06
CA ASP A 305 -6.04 6.09 2.84
C ASP A 305 -6.84 6.51 4.08
N MET A 306 -6.37 7.51 4.83
CA MET A 306 -7.05 8.04 6.01
C MET A 306 -8.41 8.67 5.66
N ILE A 307 -8.47 9.47 4.60
CA ILE A 307 -9.74 10.04 4.13
C ILE A 307 -10.67 8.94 3.59
N ALA A 308 -10.14 7.93 2.90
CA ALA A 308 -10.95 6.81 2.39
C ALA A 308 -11.60 5.99 3.53
N ARG A 309 -10.92 5.89 4.67
CA ARG A 309 -11.43 5.33 5.92
C ARG A 309 -12.48 6.22 6.62
N GLY A 310 -12.67 7.44 6.11
CA GLY A 310 -13.65 8.42 6.58
C GLY A 310 -13.18 9.22 7.78
N TYR A 311 -11.87 9.37 7.94
CA TYR A 311 -11.33 10.42 8.79
C TYR A 311 -11.40 11.78 8.08
N GLU A 312 -11.35 12.84 8.88
CA GLU A 312 -11.24 14.23 8.42
C GLU A 312 -9.96 14.83 9.00
N HIS A 313 -9.33 15.76 8.28
CA HIS A 313 -8.15 16.48 8.81
C HIS A 313 -8.47 17.19 10.13
N TYR A 314 -7.51 17.15 11.04
CA TYR A 314 -7.58 17.84 12.32
C TYR A 314 -6.31 18.66 12.55
N GLY A 315 -6.38 19.93 12.18
CA GLY A 315 -5.21 20.82 12.15
C GLY A 315 -4.40 20.68 10.87
N GLU A 316 -3.37 21.51 10.74
CA GLU A 316 -2.49 21.50 9.58
C GLU A 316 -1.40 20.44 9.74
N PRO A 317 -0.99 19.76 8.66
CA PRO A 317 0.21 18.94 8.67
C PRO A 317 1.42 19.75 9.12
N ALA A 318 2.25 19.17 9.96
CA ALA A 318 3.49 19.78 10.40
C ALA A 318 4.67 18.92 9.98
N SER A 319 5.79 19.57 9.70
CA SER A 319 7.02 18.90 9.25
C SER A 319 8.16 19.22 10.20
N GLY A 320 9.15 18.34 10.25
CA GLY A 320 10.37 18.54 10.99
C GLY A 320 11.52 17.80 10.35
N GLU A 321 12.70 17.93 10.93
CA GLU A 321 13.89 17.18 10.53
C GLU A 321 14.58 16.68 11.80
N LEU A 322 14.89 15.39 11.83
CA LEU A 322 15.52 14.76 12.98
C LEU A 322 16.72 13.93 12.53
N THR A 323 17.76 13.98 13.35
CA THR A 323 18.86 13.01 13.31
C THR A 323 18.61 11.88 14.30
N GLN A 324 19.29 10.75 14.12
CA GLN A 324 19.11 9.57 14.96
C GLN A 324 19.15 9.89 16.46
N GLY A 325 18.19 9.36 17.20
CA GLY A 325 18.01 9.53 18.64
C GLY A 325 17.35 10.85 19.04
N GLN A 326 17.19 11.81 18.12
CA GLN A 326 16.49 13.06 18.43
C GLN A 326 14.98 12.86 18.53
N THR A 327 14.36 13.77 19.26
CA THR A 327 12.92 13.78 19.52
C THR A 327 12.41 15.20 19.36
N GLN A 328 11.23 15.35 18.76
CA GLN A 328 10.52 16.61 18.64
C GLN A 328 9.09 16.43 19.11
N ASP A 329 8.65 17.39 19.92
CA ASP A 329 7.34 17.41 20.54
C ASP A 329 6.46 18.48 19.91
N PHE A 330 5.18 18.17 19.71
CA PHE A 330 4.16 19.08 19.21
C PHE A 330 2.94 19.07 20.13
N GLY A 331 2.37 20.24 20.41
CA GLY A 331 1.13 20.34 21.18
C GLY A 331 -0.08 19.98 20.33
N ILE A 332 -1.03 19.25 20.91
CA ILE A 332 -2.34 19.00 20.30
C ILE A 332 -3.43 19.08 21.36
N SER A 333 -4.49 19.83 21.07
CA SER A 333 -5.68 19.86 21.92
C SER A 333 -6.59 18.72 21.50
N LEU A 334 -6.91 17.80 22.40
CA LEU A 334 -7.83 16.69 22.12
C LEU A 334 -9.10 16.85 22.95
N GLU A 335 -10.24 16.60 22.33
CA GLU A 335 -11.55 16.70 22.99
C GLU A 335 -11.98 15.34 23.53
N GLY A 336 -12.47 15.33 24.78
CA GLY A 336 -12.99 14.14 25.42
C GLY A 336 -14.20 13.57 24.68
N GLY A 337 -14.27 12.24 24.58
CA GLY A 337 -15.34 11.56 23.87
C GLY A 337 -15.25 11.70 22.35
N LYS A 338 -14.07 12.00 21.82
CA LYS A 338 -13.74 11.95 20.39
C LYS A 338 -12.57 11.00 20.16
N CYS A 339 -12.35 10.59 18.92
CA CYS A 339 -11.21 9.77 18.56
C CYS A 339 -10.43 10.43 17.43
N TYR A 340 -9.12 10.19 17.46
CA TYR A 340 -8.14 10.79 16.57
C TYR A 340 -7.16 9.73 16.10
N ALA A 341 -6.63 9.94 14.91
CA ALA A 341 -5.48 9.20 14.40
C ALA A 341 -4.37 10.22 14.14
N ILE A 342 -3.17 9.95 14.63
CA ILE A 342 -1.98 10.75 14.35
C ILE A 342 -1.03 9.85 13.63
N LEU A 343 -0.41 10.40 12.61
CA LEU A 343 0.39 9.67 11.65
C LEU A 343 1.61 10.49 11.33
N ALA A 344 2.77 9.83 11.22
CA ALA A 344 3.95 10.44 10.63
C ALA A 344 4.47 9.63 9.45
N VAL A 345 5.21 10.30 8.57
CA VAL A 345 5.93 9.69 7.46
C VAL A 345 7.29 10.36 7.33
N GLY A 346 8.33 9.55 7.30
CA GLY A 346 9.70 9.97 7.06
C GLY A 346 10.04 10.04 5.58
N ASP A 347 11.03 10.87 5.25
CA ASP A 347 11.66 10.84 3.94
C ASP A 347 12.52 9.58 3.76
N THR A 348 13.19 9.50 2.62
CA THR A 348 14.05 8.37 2.27
C THR A 348 15.27 8.20 3.19
N GLY A 349 15.62 9.20 3.99
CA GLY A 349 16.65 9.12 5.03
C GLY A 349 16.20 8.50 6.35
N VAL A 350 14.90 8.42 6.57
CA VAL A 350 14.30 7.83 7.75
C VAL A 350 14.25 6.31 7.59
N ARG A 351 14.79 5.59 8.58
CA ARG A 351 14.70 4.11 8.64
C ARG A 351 13.62 3.67 9.62
N ASP A 352 13.53 4.38 10.74
CA ASP A 352 12.66 4.05 11.87
C ASP A 352 12.28 5.34 12.61
N LEU A 353 10.99 5.62 12.64
CA LEU A 353 10.37 6.78 13.27
C LEU A 353 9.37 6.28 14.31
N ASP A 354 9.62 6.55 15.58
CA ASP A 354 8.65 6.29 16.65
C ASP A 354 7.64 7.46 16.73
N LEU A 355 6.38 7.15 17.00
CA LEU A 355 5.34 8.12 17.28
C LEU A 355 4.65 7.80 18.59
N ALA A 356 4.41 8.80 19.44
CA ALA A 356 3.60 8.64 20.63
C ALA A 356 2.68 9.85 20.83
N VAL A 357 1.50 9.62 21.41
CA VAL A 357 0.69 10.68 21.98
C VAL A 357 0.76 10.57 23.50
N LEU A 358 1.27 11.61 24.14
CA LEU A 358 1.45 11.70 25.58
C LEU A 358 0.38 12.60 26.20
N ASP A 359 -0.11 12.21 27.37
CA ASP A 359 -1.00 13.05 28.18
C ASP A 359 -0.25 14.19 28.88
N ALA A 360 -0.98 15.03 29.63
CA ALA A 360 -0.41 16.15 30.37
C ALA A 360 0.59 15.73 31.47
N SER A 361 0.60 14.47 31.91
CA SER A 361 1.55 13.93 32.87
C SER A 361 2.81 13.34 32.21
N GLY A 362 2.84 13.28 30.86
CA GLY A 362 3.90 12.67 30.08
C GLY A 362 3.74 11.16 29.89
N GLN A 363 2.59 10.59 30.25
CA GLN A 363 2.30 9.17 30.03
C GLN A 363 1.77 8.96 28.61
N ALA A 364 2.27 7.96 27.91
CA ALA A 364 1.77 7.60 26.58
C ALA A 364 0.32 7.09 26.67
N ILE A 365 -0.57 7.74 25.93
CA ILE A 365 -1.93 7.29 25.65
C ILE A 365 -1.88 6.15 24.63
N ASP A 366 -1.10 6.36 23.56
CA ASP A 366 -0.76 5.35 22.56
C ASP A 366 0.62 5.63 21.97
N ARG A 367 1.25 4.60 21.41
CA ARG A 367 2.55 4.70 20.75
C ARG A 367 2.72 3.62 19.69
N ASP A 368 3.50 3.97 18.70
CA ASP A 368 4.00 3.12 17.63
C ASP A 368 5.54 3.24 17.70
N VAL A 369 6.19 2.10 17.90
CA VAL A 369 7.65 1.93 18.07
C VAL A 369 8.18 0.84 17.16
N GLU A 370 7.41 0.53 16.14
CA GLU A 370 7.70 -0.46 15.13
C GLU A 370 8.81 0.08 14.22
N ALA A 371 9.67 -0.81 13.71
CA ALA A 371 10.86 -0.43 12.96
C ALA A 371 10.52 -0.01 11.52
N ASP A 372 9.78 1.08 11.38
CA ASP A 372 9.33 1.63 10.11
C ASP A 372 9.29 3.16 10.08
N ALA A 373 9.17 3.72 8.88
CA ALA A 373 9.20 5.17 8.68
C ALA A 373 7.80 5.81 8.67
N ARG A 374 6.75 5.08 9.03
CA ARG A 374 5.33 5.45 8.87
C ARG A 374 4.46 5.07 10.07
N PRO A 375 4.84 5.52 11.28
CA PRO A 375 4.12 5.16 12.48
C PRO A 375 2.71 5.77 12.53
N VAL A 376 1.75 5.03 13.06
CA VAL A 376 0.34 5.46 13.23
C VAL A 376 -0.12 5.17 14.66
N VAL A 377 -0.60 6.21 15.36
CA VAL A 377 -1.21 6.08 16.69
C VAL A 377 -2.67 6.50 16.67
N ARG A 378 -3.50 5.84 17.48
CA ARG A 378 -4.94 6.17 17.58
C ARG A 378 -5.30 6.41 19.04
N VAL A 379 -6.01 7.50 19.30
CA VAL A 379 -6.38 7.91 20.65
C VAL A 379 -7.84 8.29 20.76
N CYS A 380 -8.49 7.83 21.82
CA CYS A 380 -9.87 8.16 22.16
C CYS A 380 -9.95 8.72 23.59
N PRO A 381 -9.49 9.96 23.84
CA PRO A 381 -9.42 10.51 25.19
C PRO A 381 -10.81 10.61 25.83
N GLU A 382 -10.90 10.26 27.11
CA GLU A 382 -12.15 10.37 27.88
C GLU A 382 -12.45 11.82 28.30
N ARG A 383 -11.41 12.64 28.48
CA ARG A 383 -11.49 14.02 28.93
C ARG A 383 -10.78 14.94 27.94
N SER A 384 -11.34 16.14 27.74
CA SER A 384 -10.68 17.16 26.94
C SER A 384 -9.42 17.67 27.64
N GLY A 385 -8.37 17.94 26.88
CA GLY A 385 -7.13 18.51 27.41
C GLY A 385 -6.03 18.60 26.36
N GLU A 386 -4.98 19.31 26.74
CA GLU A 386 -3.74 19.35 25.97
C GLU A 386 -3.02 18.02 26.10
N SER A 387 -2.61 17.49 24.96
CA SER A 387 -1.75 16.34 24.80
C SER A 387 -0.52 16.74 23.98
N ARG A 388 0.45 15.84 23.91
CA ARG A 388 1.69 16.07 23.19
C ARG A 388 1.94 14.95 22.21
N ILE A 389 2.11 15.28 20.94
CA ILE A 389 2.62 14.36 19.93
C ILE A 389 4.14 14.36 20.05
N GLN A 390 4.72 13.20 20.28
CA GLN A 390 6.17 13.01 20.32
C GLN A 390 6.58 12.20 19.09
N VAL A 391 7.48 12.77 18.29
CA VAL A 391 8.10 12.10 17.14
C VAL A 391 9.56 11.87 17.48
N ARG A 392 10.04 10.64 17.36
CA ARG A 392 11.44 10.29 17.65
C ARG A 392 12.07 9.53 16.49
N MET A 393 13.26 9.94 16.09
CA MET A 393 14.04 9.24 15.07
C MET A 393 14.79 8.06 15.72
N ALA A 394 14.19 6.88 15.75
CA ALA A 394 14.83 5.70 16.35
C ALA A 394 16.06 5.25 15.54
N SER A 395 15.98 5.28 14.20
CA SER A 395 17.07 4.94 13.29
C SER A 395 17.03 5.77 12.01
N GLY A 396 18.22 6.18 11.54
CA GLY A 396 18.36 7.03 10.36
C GLY A 396 18.28 8.53 10.67
N GLY A 397 17.86 9.32 9.68
CA GLY A 397 17.69 10.75 9.87
C GLY A 397 17.35 11.47 8.56
N GLY A 398 16.52 12.49 8.68
CA GLY A 398 15.97 13.23 7.56
C GLY A 398 14.71 13.98 7.94
N ALA A 399 14.01 14.50 6.94
CA ALA A 399 12.75 15.18 7.09
C ALA A 399 11.63 14.17 7.41
N PHE A 400 10.64 14.62 8.15
CA PHE A 400 9.38 13.91 8.36
C PHE A 400 8.23 14.88 8.26
N ARG A 401 7.04 14.35 7.98
CA ARG A 401 5.76 15.06 8.09
C ARG A 401 4.84 14.26 8.99
N TYR A 402 4.10 14.93 9.86
CA TYR A 402 2.99 14.33 10.58
C TYR A 402 1.71 15.12 10.35
N VAL A 403 0.59 14.43 10.53
CA VAL A 403 -0.75 14.98 10.38
C VAL A 403 -1.66 14.31 11.41
N ALA A 404 -2.58 15.09 11.95
CA ALA A 404 -3.62 14.59 12.83
C ALA A 404 -4.95 14.57 12.08
N TYR A 405 -5.73 13.54 12.37
CA TYR A 405 -7.05 13.33 11.83
C TYR A 405 -8.04 13.12 12.95
N ARG A 406 -9.29 13.46 12.68
CA ARG A 406 -10.42 13.23 13.57
C ARG A 406 -11.39 12.26 12.96
N TRP A 407 -11.87 11.35 13.80
CA TRP A 407 -12.96 10.45 13.47
C TRP A 407 -14.32 11.15 13.69
N PRO A 408 -15.14 11.35 12.64
CA PRO A 408 -16.35 12.16 12.75
C PRO A 408 -17.56 11.37 13.31
N ARG A 409 -17.51 10.03 13.34
CA ARG A 409 -18.68 9.17 13.63
C ARG A 409 -18.87 8.82 15.12
N GLY A 410 -18.25 9.60 16.01
CA GLY A 410 -18.31 9.40 17.46
C GLY A 410 -17.55 8.16 17.95
N THR A 411 -17.64 7.86 19.25
CA THR A 411 -16.84 6.82 19.92
C THR A 411 -17.64 5.59 20.33
N ARG A 412 -18.91 5.50 19.91
CA ARG A 412 -19.81 4.39 20.23
C ARG A 412 -20.46 3.88 18.96
N GLY A 413 -20.58 2.56 18.87
CA GLY A 413 -21.09 1.88 17.69
C GLY A 413 -22.10 0.78 18.00
N PRO A 414 -22.41 -0.05 17.00
CA PRO A 414 -23.21 -1.26 17.19
C PRO A 414 -22.54 -2.23 18.18
N PHE A 415 -23.28 -3.26 18.61
CA PHE A 415 -22.80 -4.33 19.51
C PHE A 415 -22.26 -3.84 20.87
N ASN A 416 -22.65 -2.63 21.29
CA ASN A 416 -22.14 -1.92 22.46
C ASN A 416 -20.62 -1.70 22.42
N LEU A 417 -20.04 -1.56 21.23
CA LEU A 417 -18.63 -1.23 21.07
C LEU A 417 -18.38 0.25 21.37
N ASN A 418 -17.25 0.54 22.00
CA ASN A 418 -16.83 1.88 22.39
C ASN A 418 -15.32 2.08 22.24
N GLY A 419 -14.89 3.33 22.06
CA GLY A 419 -13.47 3.67 21.95
C GLY A 419 -12.80 3.08 20.70
N LEU A 420 -11.54 2.67 20.82
CA LEU A 420 -10.72 2.23 19.69
C LEU A 420 -11.27 1.01 18.97
N ILE A 421 -11.92 0.07 19.68
CA ILE A 421 -12.48 -1.13 19.06
C ILE A 421 -13.58 -0.77 18.05
N TYR A 422 -14.42 0.22 18.37
CA TYR A 422 -15.45 0.70 17.44
C TYR A 422 -14.84 1.49 16.29
N VAL A 423 -13.89 2.38 16.58
CA VAL A 423 -13.24 3.20 15.54
C VAL A 423 -12.55 2.31 14.52
N ARG A 424 -11.74 1.34 14.98
CA ARG A 424 -11.06 0.38 14.11
C ARG A 424 -12.05 -0.47 13.31
N LEU A 425 -13.16 -0.92 13.93
CA LEU A 425 -14.20 -1.65 13.21
C LEU A 425 -14.80 -0.78 12.09
N ALA A 426 -15.19 0.44 12.42
CA ALA A 426 -15.87 1.33 11.49
C ALA A 426 -14.93 1.86 10.39
N GLU A 427 -13.64 2.04 10.70
CA GLU A 427 -12.56 2.40 9.78
C GLU A 427 -12.47 1.39 8.64
N VAL A 428 -12.31 0.12 8.99
CA VAL A 428 -12.17 -0.95 7.98
C VAL A 428 -13.51 -1.30 7.35
N THR A 429 -14.63 -1.21 8.08
CA THR A 429 -15.98 -1.40 7.51
C THR A 429 -16.30 -0.39 6.41
N ALA A 430 -15.88 0.88 6.57
CA ALA A 430 -16.07 1.89 5.53
C ALA A 430 -15.33 1.53 4.25
N LEU A 431 -14.08 1.06 4.36
CA LEU A 431 -13.31 0.57 3.22
C LEU A 431 -13.91 -0.68 2.60
N LEU A 432 -14.28 -1.67 3.41
CA LEU A 432 -14.92 -2.90 2.95
C LEU A 432 -16.21 -2.60 2.18
N SER A 433 -17.04 -1.68 2.67
CA SER A 433 -18.28 -1.26 1.99
C SER A 433 -17.99 -0.66 0.61
N VAL A 434 -16.94 0.15 0.50
CA VAL A 434 -16.47 0.70 -0.78
C VAL A 434 -15.98 -0.41 -1.70
N ASP A 435 -15.29 -1.42 -1.15
CA ASP A 435 -14.80 -2.59 -1.88
C ASP A 435 -15.91 -3.62 -2.21
N GLY A 436 -17.16 -3.32 -1.88
CA GLY A 436 -18.33 -4.16 -2.15
C GLY A 436 -18.54 -5.30 -1.15
N TYR A 437 -17.86 -5.27 0.00
CA TYR A 437 -18.09 -6.19 1.11
C TYR A 437 -19.14 -5.63 2.08
N GLU A 438 -20.11 -6.46 2.44
CA GLU A 438 -21.15 -6.12 3.41
C GLU A 438 -21.07 -7.05 4.62
N PRO A 439 -21.46 -6.60 5.83
CA PRO A 439 -21.61 -7.48 6.98
C PRO A 439 -22.42 -8.74 6.65
N SER A 440 -21.87 -9.93 6.92
CA SER A 440 -22.61 -11.16 6.71
C SER A 440 -23.81 -11.22 7.67
N VAL A 441 -25.01 -11.43 7.12
CA VAL A 441 -26.25 -11.56 7.90
C VAL A 441 -26.35 -12.91 8.61
N ASP A 442 -25.64 -13.92 8.10
CA ASP A 442 -25.64 -15.28 8.64
C ASP A 442 -24.62 -15.45 9.77
N PHE A 443 -23.76 -14.44 9.98
CA PHE A 443 -22.71 -14.47 10.99
C PHE A 443 -22.93 -13.41 12.07
N MET A 444 -23.12 -13.85 13.31
CA MET A 444 -23.18 -12.95 14.45
C MET A 444 -21.76 -12.62 14.91
N PRO A 445 -21.35 -11.35 14.96
CA PRO A 445 -20.03 -10.97 15.43
C PRO A 445 -19.78 -11.41 16.88
N ASP A 446 -18.52 -11.67 17.21
CA ASP A 446 -18.12 -12.13 18.54
C ASP A 446 -16.87 -11.39 19.04
N ARG A 447 -16.55 -11.56 20.33
CA ARG A 447 -15.50 -10.83 21.03
C ARG A 447 -14.70 -11.74 21.96
N GLY A 448 -13.52 -11.28 22.37
CA GLY A 448 -12.76 -11.95 23.42
C GLY A 448 -11.69 -11.05 24.02
N ARG A 449 -10.87 -11.62 24.91
CA ARG A 449 -9.78 -10.91 25.57
C ARG A 449 -8.47 -11.69 25.49
N LEU A 450 -7.41 -11.02 25.07
CA LEU A 450 -6.04 -11.51 25.08
C LEU A 450 -5.37 -11.01 26.36
N ARG A 451 -4.82 -11.93 27.16
CA ARG A 451 -4.35 -11.62 28.53
C ARG A 451 -2.93 -11.05 28.59
N SER A 452 -2.13 -11.29 27.56
CA SER A 452 -0.73 -10.89 27.46
C SER A 452 -0.29 -10.90 26.01
N THR A 453 0.83 -10.24 25.73
CA THR A 453 1.59 -10.47 24.50
C THR A 453 1.87 -11.97 24.32
N GLY A 454 1.75 -12.45 23.08
CA GLY A 454 1.86 -13.86 22.69
C GLY A 454 0.64 -14.71 23.02
N ALA A 455 -0.41 -14.17 23.65
CA ALA A 455 -1.64 -14.92 23.90
C ALA A 455 -2.39 -15.16 22.58
N THR A 456 -3.00 -16.34 22.46
CA THR A 456 -3.76 -16.76 21.29
C THR A 456 -5.18 -17.18 21.69
N ALA A 457 -6.17 -16.75 20.93
CA ALA A 457 -7.55 -17.20 21.00
C ALA A 457 -7.95 -17.95 19.73
N ARG A 458 -8.80 -18.97 19.87
CA ARG A 458 -9.31 -19.78 18.74
C ARG A 458 -10.82 -19.80 18.75
N HIS A 459 -11.40 -19.53 17.58
CA HIS A 459 -12.84 -19.53 17.34
C HIS A 459 -13.20 -20.51 16.24
N SER A 460 -14.36 -21.17 16.38
CA SER A 460 -14.93 -21.96 15.30
C SER A 460 -15.96 -21.13 14.55
N VAL A 461 -15.73 -20.91 13.27
CA VAL A 461 -16.53 -20.06 12.40
C VAL A 461 -17.16 -20.95 11.31
N GLN A 462 -18.48 -21.06 11.29
CA GLN A 462 -19.21 -21.81 10.27
C GLN A 462 -19.35 -20.94 9.02
N LEU A 463 -18.73 -21.35 7.90
CA LEU A 463 -18.73 -20.57 6.66
C LEU A 463 -19.40 -21.33 5.50
N PRO A 464 -20.11 -20.62 4.59
CA PRO A 464 -20.74 -21.21 3.40
C PRO A 464 -19.71 -21.57 2.33
N ALA A 465 -20.11 -22.36 1.33
CA ALA A 465 -19.31 -22.62 0.12
C ALA A 465 -19.51 -21.52 -0.94
N GLY A 466 -18.51 -21.29 -1.78
CA GLY A 466 -18.60 -20.43 -2.96
C GLY A 466 -18.84 -18.96 -2.60
N ARG A 467 -18.22 -18.47 -1.53
CA ARG A 467 -18.29 -17.07 -1.09
C ARG A 467 -16.89 -16.49 -0.95
N CYS A 468 -16.71 -15.25 -1.36
CA CYS A 468 -15.53 -14.46 -1.01
C CYS A 468 -15.87 -13.64 0.23
N LEU A 469 -15.02 -13.79 1.25
CA LEU A 469 -15.25 -13.32 2.61
C LEU A 469 -14.09 -12.45 3.06
N SER A 470 -14.38 -11.51 3.94
CA SER A 470 -13.40 -10.81 4.79
C SER A 470 -13.70 -11.15 6.24
N VAL A 471 -12.68 -11.49 7.02
CA VAL A 471 -12.77 -11.66 8.47
C VAL A 471 -11.94 -10.57 9.11
N LEU A 472 -12.62 -9.51 9.53
CA LEU A 472 -12.02 -8.37 10.19
C LEU A 472 -11.98 -8.64 11.70
N THR A 473 -10.79 -8.61 12.27
CA THR A 473 -10.59 -8.60 13.73
C THR A 473 -10.07 -7.24 14.13
N VAL A 474 -10.54 -6.67 15.23
CA VAL A 474 -10.09 -5.38 15.75
C VAL A 474 -9.83 -5.45 17.25
N GLY A 475 -8.68 -4.95 17.68
CA GLY A 475 -8.29 -4.81 19.07
C GLY A 475 -8.81 -3.51 19.68
N GLY A 476 -9.11 -3.53 20.97
CA GLY A 476 -9.41 -2.34 21.76
C GLY A 476 -8.16 -1.69 22.36
N ASP A 477 -8.37 -0.93 23.44
CA ASP A 477 -7.30 -0.24 24.16
C ASP A 477 -6.25 -1.24 24.69
N GLY A 478 -4.97 -0.88 24.55
CA GLY A 478 -3.83 -1.72 24.94
C GLY A 478 -3.48 -2.85 23.97
N VAL A 479 -4.25 -3.04 22.89
CA VAL A 479 -3.90 -3.93 21.77
C VAL A 479 -3.26 -3.10 20.67
N HIS A 480 -2.00 -3.40 20.37
CA HIS A 480 -1.18 -2.67 19.40
C HIS A 480 -0.97 -3.47 18.11
N ASP A 481 -0.80 -4.80 18.23
CA ASP A 481 -0.57 -5.68 17.08
C ASP A 481 -1.27 -7.04 17.27
N LEU A 482 -2.06 -7.43 16.27
CA LEU A 482 -2.80 -8.69 16.19
C LEU A 482 -2.46 -9.43 14.89
N ASP A 483 -2.02 -10.68 15.03
CA ASP A 483 -2.03 -11.62 13.91
C ASP A 483 -3.37 -12.35 13.89
N ALA A 484 -3.93 -12.54 12.70
CA ALA A 484 -5.10 -13.38 12.51
C ALA A 484 -4.85 -14.44 11.42
N THR A 485 -5.32 -15.66 11.63
CA THR A 485 -5.16 -16.77 10.67
C THR A 485 -6.46 -17.55 10.57
N ILE A 486 -6.89 -17.88 9.35
CA ILE A 486 -8.04 -18.75 9.09
C ILE A 486 -7.58 -20.07 8.49
N SER A 487 -8.09 -21.19 9.02
CA SER A 487 -7.73 -22.54 8.59
C SER A 487 -8.94 -23.46 8.48
N LEU A 488 -8.82 -24.52 7.68
CA LEU A 488 -9.84 -25.57 7.54
C LEU A 488 -9.18 -26.96 7.63
N GLY A 489 -9.59 -27.77 8.60
CA GLY A 489 -9.02 -29.10 8.82
C GLY A 489 -7.50 -29.06 9.13
N GLY A 490 -7.02 -27.98 9.75
CA GLY A 490 -5.60 -27.76 10.05
C GLY A 490 -4.77 -27.17 8.91
N SER A 491 -5.33 -27.06 7.69
CA SER A 491 -4.68 -26.36 6.58
C SER A 491 -4.98 -24.86 6.66
N GLN A 492 -3.92 -24.04 6.76
CA GLN A 492 -4.03 -22.59 6.70
C GLN A 492 -4.50 -22.15 5.30
N LEU A 493 -5.52 -21.30 5.25
CA LEU A 493 -6.08 -20.79 4.00
C LEU A 493 -5.65 -19.35 3.74
N SER A 494 -5.67 -18.52 4.78
CA SER A 494 -5.24 -17.12 4.71
C SER A 494 -4.82 -16.65 6.09
N ARG A 495 -3.99 -15.61 6.13
CA ARG A 495 -3.54 -14.97 7.36
C ARG A 495 -3.24 -13.51 7.09
N ASP A 496 -3.32 -12.73 8.14
CA ASP A 496 -2.84 -11.37 8.21
C ASP A 496 -1.88 -11.28 9.40
N THR A 497 -0.66 -10.83 9.11
CA THR A 497 0.42 -10.60 10.08
C THR A 497 0.99 -9.19 9.93
N SER A 498 0.16 -8.28 9.43
CA SER A 498 0.50 -6.86 9.39
C SER A 498 0.61 -6.34 10.81
N HIS A 499 1.54 -5.41 11.04
CA HIS A 499 1.83 -4.86 12.36
C HIS A 499 0.76 -3.83 12.75
N ASN A 500 -0.45 -4.30 13.03
CA ASN A 500 -1.55 -3.46 13.47
C ASN A 500 -2.57 -4.26 14.28
N ALA A 501 -3.39 -3.53 15.02
CA ALA A 501 -4.43 -4.11 15.86
C ALA A 501 -5.76 -4.36 15.11
N PHE A 502 -5.78 -4.44 13.78
CA PHE A 502 -7.01 -4.62 13.01
C PHE A 502 -6.88 -5.53 11.77
N PRO A 503 -6.32 -6.74 11.89
CA PRO A 503 -6.08 -7.61 10.75
C PRO A 503 -7.38 -7.95 9.99
N ASP A 504 -7.29 -7.92 8.66
CA ASP A 504 -8.36 -8.19 7.71
C ASP A 504 -7.98 -9.38 6.81
N ILE A 505 -8.51 -10.56 7.14
CA ILE A 505 -8.25 -11.76 6.34
C ILE A 505 -9.29 -11.89 5.24
N ARG A 506 -8.90 -11.67 3.98
CA ARG A 506 -9.77 -11.96 2.82
C ARG A 506 -9.44 -13.30 2.15
N PHE A 507 -10.47 -14.07 1.80
CA PHE A 507 -10.34 -15.37 1.11
C PHE A 507 -11.67 -15.82 0.51
N CYS A 508 -11.64 -16.78 -0.42
CA CYS A 508 -12.87 -17.40 -0.94
C CYS A 508 -12.98 -18.86 -0.50
N THR A 509 -14.20 -19.27 -0.12
CA THR A 509 -14.49 -20.63 0.34
C THR A 509 -14.84 -21.55 -0.83
N GLU A 510 -14.20 -22.72 -0.91
CA GLU A 510 -14.55 -23.75 -1.91
C GLU A 510 -15.64 -24.70 -1.40
N ARG A 511 -15.70 -24.93 -0.09
CA ARG A 511 -16.63 -25.84 0.57
C ARG A 511 -17.16 -25.21 1.84
N ALA A 512 -18.38 -25.57 2.21
CA ALA A 512 -18.96 -25.15 3.49
C ALA A 512 -18.34 -25.96 4.62
N GLY A 513 -18.19 -25.37 5.81
CA GLY A 513 -17.65 -26.10 6.96
C GLY A 513 -17.32 -25.23 8.17
N ASN A 514 -16.74 -25.89 9.17
CA ASN A 514 -16.21 -25.25 10.38
C ASN A 514 -14.75 -24.86 10.15
N TYR A 515 -14.51 -23.57 10.05
CA TYR A 515 -13.20 -22.97 9.93
C TYR A 515 -12.70 -22.58 11.32
N THR A 516 -11.38 -22.61 11.51
CA THR A 516 -10.76 -22.16 12.74
C THR A 516 -10.12 -20.79 12.49
N LEU A 517 -10.66 -19.77 13.16
CA LEU A 517 -10.04 -18.44 13.25
C LEU A 517 -9.14 -18.41 14.48
N GLU A 518 -7.85 -18.18 14.27
CA GLU A 518 -6.86 -17.98 15.31
C GLU A 518 -6.46 -16.52 15.36
N ILE A 519 -6.49 -15.90 16.54
CA ILE A 519 -6.13 -14.50 16.77
C ILE A 519 -5.03 -14.47 17.85
N THR A 520 -3.90 -13.85 17.56
CA THR A 520 -2.73 -13.78 18.46
C THR A 520 -2.32 -12.34 18.72
N ALA A 521 -2.14 -11.96 19.98
CA ALA A 521 -1.58 -10.67 20.35
C ALA A 521 -0.07 -10.67 20.11
N ARG A 522 0.41 -9.98 19.09
CA ARG A 522 1.84 -9.82 18.82
C ARG A 522 2.47 -8.72 19.67
N ALA A 523 1.72 -7.66 19.93
CA ALA A 523 2.07 -6.60 20.85
C ALA A 523 0.84 -6.10 21.61
N GLY A 524 1.00 -5.95 22.92
CA GLY A 524 -0.08 -5.52 23.81
C GLY A 524 -1.01 -6.64 24.27
N ALA A 525 -2.08 -6.26 24.95
CA ALA A 525 -3.10 -7.13 25.51
C ALA A 525 -4.38 -6.33 25.73
N GLY A 526 -5.55 -6.97 25.58
CA GLY A 526 -6.82 -6.29 25.72
C GLY A 526 -7.98 -7.06 25.10
N GLU A 527 -9.12 -6.38 25.01
CA GLU A 527 -10.30 -6.90 24.33
C GLU A 527 -10.09 -6.85 22.80
N TYR A 528 -10.72 -7.76 22.08
CA TYR A 528 -10.85 -7.72 20.63
C TYR A 528 -12.26 -8.12 20.21
N PHE A 529 -12.62 -7.77 18.99
CA PHE A 529 -13.90 -8.05 18.35
C PHE A 529 -13.63 -8.52 16.93
N TYR A 530 -14.41 -9.46 16.42
CA TYR A 530 -14.30 -9.87 15.02
C TYR A 530 -15.66 -10.04 14.36
N GLN A 531 -15.69 -9.75 13.06
CA GLN A 531 -16.88 -9.78 12.21
C GLN A 531 -16.53 -10.35 10.84
N VAL A 532 -17.47 -11.12 10.28
CA VAL A 532 -17.38 -11.65 8.92
C VAL A 532 -18.16 -10.74 7.96
N PHE A 533 -17.55 -10.44 6.83
CA PHE A 533 -18.12 -9.71 5.72
C PHE A 533 -18.18 -10.61 4.49
N GLU A 534 -19.21 -10.45 3.68
CA GLU A 534 -19.43 -11.14 2.42
C GLU A 534 -19.30 -10.16 1.26
N GLN A 535 -18.56 -10.54 0.22
CA GLN A 535 -18.52 -9.74 -0.99
C GLN A 535 -19.86 -9.83 -1.72
N SER A 536 -20.42 -8.67 -2.05
CA SER A 536 -21.59 -8.53 -2.89
C SER A 536 -21.30 -9.15 -4.26
N ARG A 537 -22.23 -10.01 -4.72
CA ARG A 537 -22.09 -10.75 -5.99
C ARG A 537 -22.01 -9.81 -7.19
#